data_AF-A0A0F9C2M5-F1
#
_entry.id   AF-A0A0F9C2M5-F1
#
_cell.length_a   1.000
_cell.length_b   1.000
_cell.length_c   1.000
_cell.angle_alpha   90.00
_cell.angle_beta   90.00
_cell.angle_gamma   90.00
#
_symmetry.space_group_name_H-M   'P 1'
#
loop_
_entity.id
_entity.type
_entity.pdbx_description
1 polymer ?
#
loop_
_entity_poly.entity_id
_entity_poly.type
_entity_poly.pdbx_seq_one_letter_code
_entity_poly.pdbx_strand_id
1 'polypeptide(L)'
;MTADEWGEIVDWLAERYPDSQYTAEDVIVIFTDLKDFDPSDVWSAVYWFHEQGREFPPNASMLLSRSIEERQKTAREEMYRGAPEARGKPLPAPEPIEWSEYAVKRFGERLSWDDAIARIHAEMRPCN
;
A
#
# COMPACT_ATOMS: atom_id res chain seq x y z
N MET A 1 -5.72 -9.98 7.72
CA MET A 1 -5.12 -10.16 9.05
C MET A 1 -6.21 -10.28 10.12
N THR A 2 -6.02 -11.20 11.07
CA THR A 2 -6.88 -11.45 12.23
C THR A 2 -6.52 -10.54 13.41
N ALA A 3 -7.37 -10.51 14.44
CA ALA A 3 -7.09 -9.74 15.66
C ALA A 3 -5.88 -10.28 16.44
N ASP A 4 -5.67 -11.59 16.44
CA ASP A 4 -4.54 -12.23 17.13
C ASP A 4 -3.20 -11.84 16.46
N GLU A 5 -3.14 -11.93 15.13
CA GLU A 5 -1.97 -11.49 14.34
C GLU A 5 -1.66 -10.00 14.54
N TRP A 6 -2.70 -9.17 14.67
CA TRP A 6 -2.51 -7.77 15.00
C TRP A 6 -2.01 -7.56 16.43
N GLY A 7 -2.51 -8.34 17.39
CA GLY A 7 -2.05 -8.33 18.78
C GLY A 7 -0.56 -8.57 18.89
N GLU A 8 -0.02 -9.53 18.13
CA GLU A 8 1.43 -9.80 18.08
C GLU A 8 2.24 -8.58 17.61
N ILE A 9 1.74 -7.83 16.62
CA ILE A 9 2.38 -6.61 16.12
C ILE A 9 2.34 -5.51 17.19
N VAL A 10 1.21 -5.35 17.86
CA VAL A 10 1.04 -4.35 18.92
C VAL A 10 1.96 -4.64 20.10
N ASP A 11 2.04 -5.90 20.54
CA ASP A 11 2.93 -6.32 21.62
C ASP A 11 4.40 -6.06 21.26
N TRP A 12 4.78 -6.36 20.02
CA TRP A 12 6.13 -6.10 19.51
C TRP A 12 6.48 -4.61 19.47
N LEU A 13 5.52 -3.76 19.07
CA LEU A 13 5.66 -2.30 19.09
C LEU A 13 5.75 -1.79 20.53
N ALA A 14 4.91 -2.27 21.45
CA ALA A 14 4.93 -1.85 22.85
C ALA A 14 6.26 -2.18 23.54
N GLU A 15 6.87 -3.33 23.23
CA GLU A 15 8.19 -3.72 23.75
C GLU A 15 9.31 -2.75 23.29
N ARG A 16 9.23 -2.25 22.06
CA ARG A 16 10.29 -1.43 21.44
C ARG A 16 10.09 0.06 21.57
N TYR A 17 8.87 0.50 21.81
CA TYR A 17 8.49 1.89 21.99
C TYR A 17 7.83 2.09 23.37
N PRO A 18 8.50 1.73 24.49
CA PRO A 18 7.88 1.72 25.81
C PRO A 18 7.43 3.11 26.29
N ASP A 19 8.08 4.16 25.78
CA ASP A 19 7.77 5.55 26.10
C ASP A 19 6.66 6.14 25.19
N SER A 20 6.22 5.40 24.17
CA SER A 20 5.13 5.83 23.30
C SER A 20 3.84 5.10 23.63
N GLN A 21 2.81 5.87 23.95
CA GLN A 21 1.50 5.33 24.25
C GLN A 21 0.64 5.33 22.99
N TYR A 22 0.62 4.21 22.25
CA TYR A 22 -0.58 3.91 21.48
C TYR A 22 -1.74 3.81 22.46
N THR A 23 -2.77 4.60 22.22
CA THR A 23 -4.00 4.45 22.97
C THR A 23 -4.73 3.19 22.49
N ALA A 24 -5.64 2.67 23.31
CA ALA A 24 -6.51 1.57 22.88
C ALA A 24 -7.33 1.96 21.63
N GLU A 25 -7.66 3.25 21.47
CA GLU A 25 -8.35 3.76 20.28
C GLU A 25 -7.46 3.68 19.05
N ASP A 26 -6.19 4.06 19.15
CA ASP A 26 -5.24 3.93 18.04
C ASP A 26 -5.11 2.48 17.58
N VAL A 27 -4.99 1.54 18.53
CA VAL A 27 -4.89 0.10 18.22
C VAL A 27 -6.09 -0.39 17.42
N ILE A 28 -7.31 0.07 17.75
CA ILE A 28 -8.55 -0.32 17.06
C ILE A 28 -8.64 0.34 15.68
N VAL A 29 -8.31 1.63 15.58
CA VAL A 29 -8.35 2.38 14.31
C VAL A 29 -7.36 1.77 13.32
N ILE A 30 -6.12 1.53 13.76
CA ILE A 30 -5.07 0.94 12.92
C ILE A 30 -5.48 -0.46 12.47
N PHE A 31 -6.03 -1.29 13.36
CA PHE A 31 -6.54 -2.60 12.98
C PHE A 31 -7.61 -2.51 11.90
N THR A 32 -8.55 -1.56 12.03
CA THR A 32 -9.65 -1.39 11.09
C THR A 32 -9.15 -1.06 9.68
N ASP A 33 -8.08 -0.24 9.58
CA ASP A 33 -7.45 0.13 8.31
C ASP A 33 -6.63 -1.01 7.69
N LEU A 34 -6.04 -1.87 8.54
CA LEU A 34 -5.07 -2.89 8.11
C LEU A 34 -5.64 -4.32 8.06
N LYS A 35 -6.84 -4.59 8.57
CA LYS A 35 -7.41 -5.95 8.63
C LYS A 35 -7.49 -6.67 7.29
N ASP A 36 -7.58 -5.93 6.18
CA ASP A 36 -7.64 -6.48 4.82
C ASP A 36 -6.26 -6.64 4.18
N PHE A 37 -5.18 -6.40 4.92
CA PHE A 37 -3.80 -6.68 4.50
C PHE A 37 -3.36 -8.09 4.88
N ASP A 38 -2.41 -8.60 4.11
CA ASP A 38 -1.63 -9.75 4.49
C ASP A 38 -0.76 -9.37 5.71
N PRO A 39 -0.70 -10.19 6.77
CA PRO A 39 0.14 -9.89 7.93
C PRO A 39 1.60 -9.59 7.58
N SER A 40 2.15 -10.23 6.54
CA SER A 40 3.54 -10.06 6.12
C SER A 40 3.83 -8.66 5.53
N ASP A 41 2.85 -8.05 4.84
CA ASP A 41 2.97 -6.68 4.33
C ASP A 41 3.06 -5.69 5.50
N VAL A 42 2.22 -5.90 6.53
CA VAL A 42 2.18 -5.04 7.71
C VAL A 42 3.43 -5.22 8.56
N TRP A 43 3.88 -6.46 8.78
CA TRP A 43 5.15 -6.73 9.47
C TRP A 43 6.34 -6.08 8.74
N SER A 44 6.40 -6.18 7.41
CA SER A 44 7.45 -5.55 6.61
C SER A 44 7.44 -4.03 6.79
N ALA A 45 6.26 -3.40 6.84
CA ALA A 45 6.14 -1.98 7.13
C ALA A 45 6.62 -1.61 8.55
N VAL A 46 6.24 -2.39 9.56
CA VAL A 46 6.66 -2.19 10.96
C VAL A 46 8.19 -2.28 11.09
N TYR A 47 8.79 -3.34 10.55
CA TYR A 47 10.24 -3.53 10.56
C TYR A 47 10.97 -2.40 9.85
N TRP A 48 10.46 -1.97 8.70
CA TRP A 48 11.06 -0.86 7.95
C TRP A 48 11.12 0.41 8.79
N PHE A 49 10.03 0.78 9.49
CA PHE A 49 10.03 1.95 10.37
C PHE A 49 10.95 1.80 11.59
N HIS A 50 11.07 0.59 12.13
CA HIS A 50 11.97 0.31 13.23
C HIS A 50 13.45 0.45 12.83
N GLU A 51 13.83 -0.07 11.67
CA GLU A 51 15.20 0.04 11.14
C GLU A 51 15.62 1.48 10.86
N GLN A 52 14.67 2.40 10.68
CA GLN A 52 14.97 3.83 10.59
C GLN A 52 15.37 4.48 11.92
N GLY A 53 15.38 3.74 13.03
CA GLY A 53 15.81 4.24 14.34
C GLY A 53 14.90 5.33 14.89
N ARG A 54 13.60 5.26 14.59
CA ARG A 54 12.62 6.25 15.05
C ARG A 54 12.45 6.17 16.56
N GLU A 55 12.25 7.32 17.19
CA GLU A 55 11.96 7.43 18.63
C GLU A 55 10.51 7.02 18.96
N PHE A 56 9.59 7.20 18.00
CA PHE A 56 8.17 6.91 18.14
C PHE A 56 7.70 5.87 17.12
N PRO A 57 6.69 5.06 17.47
CA PRO A 57 6.12 4.08 16.57
C PRO A 57 5.37 4.75 15.40
N PRO A 58 5.14 4.03 14.31
CA PRO A 58 4.47 4.56 13.12
C PRO A 58 2.95 4.71 13.32
N ASN A 59 2.41 5.92 13.20
CA ASN A 59 0.95 6.10 13.27
C ASN A 59 0.19 5.35 12.16
N ALA A 60 -1.15 5.32 12.25
CA ALA A 60 -2.03 4.62 11.31
C ALA A 60 -1.73 4.92 9.82
N SER A 61 -1.62 6.21 9.48
CA SER A 61 -1.37 6.64 8.10
C SER A 61 -0.01 6.17 7.58
N MET A 62 1.01 6.19 8.45
CA MET A 62 2.35 5.71 8.11
C MET A 62 2.35 4.19 7.85
N LEU A 63 1.73 3.40 8.74
CA LEU A 63 1.61 1.96 8.56
C LEU A 63 0.79 1.59 7.33
N LEU A 64 -0.33 2.27 7.09
CA LEU A 64 -1.19 2.03 5.93
C LEU A 64 -0.43 2.29 4.62
N SER A 65 0.18 3.46 4.51
CA SER A 65 0.90 3.86 3.30
C SER A 65 2.02 2.88 2.97
N ARG A 66 2.80 2.48 3.98
CA ARG A 66 3.91 1.54 3.76
C ARG A 66 3.44 0.11 3.49
N SER A 67 2.35 -0.33 4.11
CA SER A 67 1.76 -1.65 3.83
C SER A 67 1.22 -1.73 2.40
N ILE A 68 0.70 -0.61 1.85
CA ILE A 68 0.31 -0.52 0.43
C ILE A 68 1.53 -0.69 -0.47
N GLU A 69 2.65 -0.03 -0.15
CA GLU A 69 3.89 -0.16 -0.93
C GLU A 69 4.43 -1.59 -0.92
N GLU A 70 4.45 -2.26 0.24
CA GLU A 70 4.91 -3.66 0.34
C GLU A 70 3.98 -4.60 -0.44
N ARG A 71 2.65 -4.46 -0.32
CA ARG A 71 1.70 -5.23 -1.12
C ARG A 71 1.94 -5.07 -2.63
N GLN A 72 2.15 -3.84 -3.08
CA GLN A 72 2.44 -3.55 -4.49
C GLN A 72 3.76 -4.16 -4.94
N LYS A 73 4.78 -4.12 -4.07
CA LYS A 73 6.07 -4.74 -4.32
C LYS A 73 5.95 -6.26 -4.41
N THR A 74 5.26 -6.90 -3.48
CA THR A 74 4.99 -8.35 -3.48
C THR A 74 4.26 -8.76 -4.76
N ALA A 75 3.16 -8.08 -5.09
CA ALA A 75 2.41 -8.35 -6.32
C ALA A 75 3.28 -8.20 -7.58
N ARG A 76 4.15 -7.18 -7.62
CA ARG A 76 5.11 -6.98 -8.72
C ARG A 76 6.14 -8.12 -8.77
N GLU A 77 6.69 -8.53 -7.65
CA GLU A 77 7.66 -9.64 -7.59
C GLU A 77 7.05 -10.98 -7.99
N GLU A 78 5.80 -11.25 -7.62
CA GLU A 78 5.06 -12.44 -8.04
C GLU A 78 4.82 -12.47 -9.55
N MET A 79 4.44 -11.34 -10.14
CA MET A 79 4.34 -11.21 -11.61
C MET A 79 5.65 -11.59 -12.30
N TYR A 80 6.80 -11.17 -11.76
CA TYR A 80 8.11 -11.51 -12.33
C TYR A 80 8.57 -12.94 -12.00
N ARG A 81 8.16 -13.52 -10.87
CA ARG A 81 8.50 -14.90 -10.48
C ARG A 81 7.84 -15.94 -11.39
N GLY A 82 6.64 -15.64 -11.90
CA GLY A 82 5.88 -16.47 -12.85
C GLY A 82 6.32 -16.38 -14.32
N ALA A 83 7.39 -15.64 -14.64
CA ALA A 83 7.91 -15.50 -16.00
C ALA A 83 9.29 -16.19 -16.16
N PRO A 84 9.35 -17.51 -16.39
CA PRO A 84 10.62 -18.23 -16.56
C PRO A 84 11.45 -17.72 -17.74
N GLU A 85 10.81 -17.20 -18.80
CA GLU A 85 11.45 -16.90 -20.09
C GLU A 85 12.20 -15.56 -20.13
N ALA A 86 12.12 -14.73 -19.08
CA ALA A 86 12.71 -13.38 -19.05
C ALA A 86 14.02 -13.29 -18.27
N ARG A 87 14.50 -14.36 -17.62
CA ARG A 87 15.80 -14.36 -16.91
C ARG A 87 16.94 -14.31 -17.93
N GLY A 88 17.31 -13.09 -18.34
CA GLY A 88 18.48 -12.81 -19.20
C GLY A 88 18.19 -11.98 -20.45
N LYS A 89 16.93 -11.68 -20.76
CA LYS A 89 16.58 -10.68 -21.78
C LYS A 89 16.15 -9.40 -21.07
N PRO A 90 16.59 -8.21 -21.50
CA PRO A 90 15.94 -6.98 -21.08
C PRO A 90 14.45 -7.15 -21.36
N LEU A 91 13.61 -7.01 -20.35
CA LEU A 91 12.19 -6.85 -20.59
C LEU A 91 12.07 -5.69 -21.59
N PRO A 92 11.23 -5.80 -22.64
CA PRO A 92 10.93 -4.62 -23.43
C PRO A 92 10.52 -3.54 -22.44
N ALA A 93 11.11 -2.34 -22.58
CA ALA A 93 10.67 -1.20 -21.78
C ALA A 93 9.14 -1.18 -21.88
N PRO A 94 8.41 -1.16 -20.75
CA PRO A 94 6.96 -1.09 -20.84
C PRO A 94 6.66 0.10 -21.74
N GLU A 95 5.95 -0.14 -22.85
CA GLU A 95 5.44 0.96 -23.65
C GLU A 95 4.67 1.83 -22.65
N PRO A 96 4.95 3.15 -22.58
CA PRO A 96 4.19 4.03 -21.73
C PRO A 96 2.72 3.74 -22.00
N ILE A 97 1.94 3.45 -20.96
CA ILE A 97 0.49 3.39 -21.14
C ILE A 97 0.10 4.79 -21.55
N GLU A 98 -0.13 4.99 -22.85
CA GLU A 98 -0.64 6.24 -23.36
C GLU A 98 -1.94 6.50 -22.63
N TRP A 99 -2.10 7.68 -22.04
CA TRP A 99 -3.28 8.02 -21.22
C TRP A 99 -4.61 7.71 -21.93
N SER A 100 -4.59 7.79 -23.26
CA SER A 100 -5.70 7.41 -24.12
C SER A 100 -6.14 5.94 -23.98
N GLU A 101 -5.22 5.00 -23.71
CA GLU A 101 -5.50 3.58 -23.49
C GLU A 101 -6.10 3.32 -22.10
N TYR A 102 -5.58 3.99 -21.07
CA TYR A 102 -6.19 3.98 -19.73
C TYR A 102 -7.62 4.53 -19.77
N ALA A 103 -7.82 5.65 -20.48
CA ALA A 103 -9.13 6.27 -20.64
C ALA A 103 -10.12 5.35 -21.37
N VAL A 104 -9.69 4.64 -22.42
CA VAL A 104 -10.54 3.65 -23.11
C VAL A 104 -10.95 2.54 -22.16
N LYS A 105 -10.01 2.02 -21.36
CA LYS A 105 -10.31 0.94 -20.41
C LYS A 105 -11.26 1.37 -19.29
N ARG A 106 -11.15 2.61 -18.81
CA ARG A 106 -11.94 3.13 -17.68
C ARG A 106 -13.28 3.75 -18.10
N PHE A 107 -13.30 4.51 -19.19
CA PHE A 107 -14.43 5.32 -19.63
C PHE A 107 -15.04 4.85 -20.96
N GLY A 108 -14.43 3.88 -21.64
CA GLY A 108 -14.90 3.39 -22.94
C GLY A 108 -14.55 4.28 -24.13
N GLU A 109 -13.82 5.37 -23.92
CA GLU A 109 -13.45 6.32 -24.98
C GLU A 109 -12.01 6.82 -24.85
N ARG A 110 -11.41 7.25 -25.97
CA ARG A 110 -10.08 7.86 -25.96
C ARG A 110 -10.20 9.29 -25.46
N LEU A 111 -9.63 9.56 -24.29
CA LEU A 111 -9.51 10.90 -23.72
C LEU A 111 -8.07 11.38 -23.75
N SER A 112 -7.90 12.71 -23.85
CA SER A 112 -6.63 13.34 -23.53
C SER A 112 -6.33 13.19 -22.03
N TRP A 113 -5.08 13.41 -21.63
CA TRP A 113 -4.68 13.43 -20.21
C TRP A 113 -5.59 14.38 -19.42
N ASP A 114 -5.71 15.62 -19.88
CA ASP A 114 -6.44 16.68 -19.14
C ASP A 114 -7.92 16.35 -18.98
N ASP A 115 -8.56 15.80 -20.02
CA ASP A 115 -9.97 15.39 -19.98
C ASP A 115 -10.20 14.19 -19.05
N ALA A 116 -9.27 13.21 -19.06
CA ALA A 116 -9.34 12.06 -18.17
C ALA A 116 -9.20 12.49 -16.70
N ILE A 117 -8.26 13.38 -16.38
CA ILE A 117 -8.12 13.92 -15.02
C ILE A 117 -9.35 14.71 -14.60
N ALA A 118 -9.84 15.63 -15.45
CA ALA A 118 -11.02 16.43 -15.13
C ALA A 118 -12.23 15.55 -14.79
N ARG A 119 -12.40 14.44 -15.51
CA ARG A 119 -13.49 13.49 -15.27
C ARG A 119 -13.32 12.68 -13.98
N ILE A 120 -12.11 12.20 -13.70
CA ILE A 120 -11.80 11.53 -12.42
C ILE A 120 -12.09 12.47 -11.25
N HIS A 121 -11.68 13.74 -11.35
CA HIS A 121 -11.97 14.74 -10.32
C HIS A 121 -13.46 15.07 -10.22
N ALA A 122 -14.21 15.04 -11.32
CA ALA A 122 -15.66 15.22 -11.30
C ALA A 122 -16.38 14.04 -10.61
N GLU A 123 -15.95 12.80 -10.82
CA GLU A 123 -16.46 11.61 -10.13
C GLU A 123 -16.19 11.63 -8.62
N MET A 124 -15.03 12.17 -8.21
CA MET A 124 -14.63 12.25 -6.80
C MET A 124 -15.21 13.43 -6.03
N ARG A 125 -15.89 14.39 -6.70
CA ARG A 125 -16.58 15.46 -5.99
C ARG A 125 -17.87 14.90 -5.38
N PRO A 126 -18.11 15.08 -4.07
CA PRO A 126 -19.41 14.75 -3.50
C PRO A 126 -20.48 15.60 -4.19
N CYS A 127 -21.62 14.99 -4.53
CA CYS A 127 -22.77 15.71 -5.06
C CYS A 127 -23.11 16.88 -4.12
N ASN A 128 -23.11 18.10 -4.66
CA ASN A 128 -23.75 19.25 -4.01
C ASN A 128 -25.26 19.01 -3.91
#